data_AF-A0A0X3BID0-F1
#
_entry.id   AF-A0A0X3BID0-F1
#
_cell.length_a   1.000
_cell.length_b   1.000
_cell.length_c   1.000
_cell.angle_alpha   90.00
_cell.angle_beta   90.00
_cell.angle_gamma   90.00
#
_symmetry.space_group_name_H-M   'P 1'
#
loop_
_entity.id
_entity.type
_entity.pdbx_description
1 polymer ?
#
loop_
_entity_poly.entity_id
_entity_poly.type
_entity_poly.pdbx_seq_one_letter_code
_entity_poly.pdbx_strand_id
1 'polypeptide(L)'
;MTRNNSFQQLVTELVEVYEPLISEKMLSDNDSVNFVTQAIKFLKNIENVIDLPLGKVPNNELFQFFSLLLDSIGLVCATQGTIQPLKLGDTTLIGRKRDLRGVYKGSDQQIRQNMCATLFQGWVRHTSPQYYISKDLRCMAPDGMSACDFQVKGNGFPPTLIECKRIHPSLDIKGREELIQHIVGKAHKWINLSLEQFSSSEKFLNDGKHLWHLILDISGYGKDRLTFFEDHAISGLLDTDEIQDVVKHLRRLKVNGLDEITICWSNIFYFERKPRVLAYNACPILIGPPREHRLNYNGWTIEFYPLGRRSGEYRHLCISSVARSRAWIKTSWLGCTDNLVIYGPPQDSVRSGI
;
A
#
# COMPACT_ATOMS: atom_id res chain seq x y z
N MET A 1 -21.61 21.90 7.35
CA MET A 1 -20.92 22.32 6.10
C MET A 1 -20.06 21.16 5.63
N THR A 2 -20.52 20.37 4.67
CA THR A 2 -19.72 19.32 4.03
C THR A 2 -18.74 19.98 3.08
N ARG A 3 -17.44 19.96 3.41
CA ARG A 3 -16.39 20.36 2.46
C ARG A 3 -16.44 19.38 1.29
N ASN A 4 -16.76 19.89 0.09
CA ASN A 4 -16.52 19.15 -1.15
C ASN A 4 -15.01 19.01 -1.29
N ASN A 5 -14.45 17.87 -0.89
CA ASN A 5 -13.05 17.55 -1.19
C ASN A 5 -12.98 17.21 -2.68
N SER A 6 -12.63 18.18 -3.52
CA SER A 6 -12.45 17.96 -4.96
C SER A 6 -11.26 17.02 -5.22
N PHE A 7 -11.24 16.37 -6.38
CA PHE A 7 -10.08 15.56 -6.80
C PHE A 7 -8.80 16.40 -6.83
N GLN A 8 -8.90 17.64 -7.30
CA GLN A 8 -7.82 18.63 -7.25
C GLN A 8 -7.27 18.81 -5.82
N GLN A 9 -8.13 18.96 -4.82
CA GLN A 9 -7.67 19.10 -3.42
C GLN A 9 -6.91 17.86 -2.96
N LEU A 10 -7.40 16.66 -3.29
CA LEU A 10 -6.69 15.41 -2.98
C LEU A 10 -5.30 15.34 -3.65
N VAL A 11 -5.19 15.77 -4.91
CA VAL A 11 -3.91 15.82 -5.62
C VAL A 11 -2.95 16.82 -4.97
N THR A 12 -3.41 18.02 -4.62
CA THR A 12 -2.61 19.01 -3.91
C THR A 12 -2.13 18.47 -2.57
N GLU A 13 -3.01 17.89 -1.76
CA GLU A 13 -2.64 17.30 -0.47
C GLU A 13 -1.62 16.16 -0.62
N LEU A 14 -1.76 15.31 -1.66
CA LEU A 14 -0.77 14.26 -1.96
C LEU A 14 0.60 14.83 -2.33
N VAL A 15 0.64 15.89 -3.13
CA VAL A 15 1.90 16.57 -3.49
C VAL A 15 2.54 17.17 -2.23
N GLU A 16 1.77 17.86 -1.39
CA GLU A 16 2.24 18.48 -0.14
C GLU A 16 2.79 17.46 0.87
N VAL A 17 2.30 16.21 0.86
CA VAL A 17 2.85 15.13 1.70
C VAL A 17 4.29 14.78 1.29
N TYR A 18 4.63 14.81 0.00
CA TYR A 18 5.96 14.41 -0.47
C TYR A 18 6.95 15.56 -0.65
N GLU A 19 6.49 16.79 -0.91
CA GLU A 19 7.36 17.94 -1.13
C GLU A 19 8.39 18.20 -0.01
N PRO A 20 8.05 18.09 1.29
CA PRO A 20 9.04 18.27 2.37
C PRO A 20 10.12 17.19 2.40
N LEU A 21 9.83 16.03 1.80
CA LEU A 21 10.64 14.82 1.85
C LEU A 21 11.56 14.67 0.63
N ILE A 22 11.23 15.34 -0.48
CA ILE A 22 11.97 15.31 -1.73
C ILE A 22 12.56 16.69 -1.99
N SER A 23 13.88 16.79 -2.18
CA SER A 23 14.51 18.10 -2.41
C SER A 23 14.03 18.72 -3.73
N GLU A 24 13.82 20.04 -3.75
CA GLU A 24 13.44 20.82 -4.94
C GLU A 24 14.28 20.47 -6.18
N LYS A 25 15.59 20.30 -6.01
CA LYS A 25 16.51 19.87 -7.08
C LYS A 25 16.08 18.57 -7.77
N MET A 26 15.60 17.58 -7.00
CA MET A 26 15.13 16.30 -7.56
C MET A 26 13.79 16.43 -8.29
N LEU A 27 13.00 17.45 -7.96
CA LEU A 27 11.74 17.74 -8.64
C LEU A 27 11.97 18.56 -9.92
N SER A 28 13.02 19.40 -9.95
CA SER A 28 13.37 20.25 -11.09
C SER A 28 14.22 19.56 -12.17
N ASP A 29 15.00 18.53 -11.83
CA ASP A 29 15.79 17.79 -12.81
C ASP A 29 14.87 17.03 -13.78
N ASN A 30 15.05 17.23 -15.10
CA ASN A 30 14.22 16.59 -16.13
C ASN A 30 14.38 15.07 -16.16
N ASP A 31 15.54 14.56 -15.77
CA ASP A 31 15.80 13.13 -15.67
C ASP A 31 15.06 12.56 -14.45
N SER A 32 14.10 11.66 -14.71
CA SER A 32 13.38 11.00 -13.64
C SER A 32 14.30 10.05 -12.88
N VAL A 33 14.63 10.39 -11.63
CA VAL A 33 15.59 9.62 -10.81
C VAL A 33 14.98 8.33 -10.25
N ASN A 34 13.68 8.30 -9.98
CA ASN A 34 12.95 7.14 -9.45
C ASN A 34 11.42 7.26 -9.64
N PHE A 35 10.69 6.18 -9.34
CA PHE A 35 9.24 6.11 -9.53
C PHE A 35 8.42 7.10 -8.66
N VAL A 36 8.89 7.48 -7.47
CA VAL A 36 8.18 8.45 -6.61
C VAL A 36 8.22 9.84 -7.24
N THR A 37 9.40 10.25 -7.73
CA THR A 37 9.54 11.51 -8.47
C THR A 37 8.69 11.52 -9.74
N GLN A 38 8.61 10.40 -10.48
CA GLN A 38 7.72 10.26 -11.64
C GLN A 38 6.26 10.43 -11.26
N ALA A 39 5.83 9.78 -10.17
CA ALA A 39 4.44 9.85 -9.71
C ALA A 39 4.05 11.27 -9.27
N ILE A 40 4.96 12.01 -8.63
CA ILE A 40 4.71 13.41 -8.24
C ILE A 40 4.65 14.33 -9.46
N LYS A 41 5.55 14.14 -10.44
CA LYS A 41 5.47 14.88 -11.72
C LYS A 41 4.14 14.62 -12.43
N PHE A 42 3.69 13.36 -12.43
CA PHE A 42 2.36 13.00 -12.94
C PHE A 42 1.25 13.72 -12.18
N LEU A 43 1.26 13.71 -10.84
CA LEU A 43 0.28 14.42 -10.01
C LEU A 43 0.24 15.93 -10.34
N LYS A 44 1.40 16.59 -10.44
CA LYS A 44 1.50 18.01 -10.81
C LYS A 44 0.94 18.30 -12.20
N ASN A 45 1.12 17.38 -13.16
CA ASN A 45 0.55 17.51 -14.50
C ASN A 45 -0.98 17.42 -14.52
N ILE A 46 -1.59 16.76 -13.53
CA ILE A 46 -3.04 16.60 -13.41
C ILE A 46 -3.66 17.47 -12.30
N GLU A 47 -2.88 18.34 -11.66
CA GLU A 47 -3.33 19.20 -10.54
C GLU A 47 -4.46 20.15 -10.95
N ASN A 48 -4.51 20.57 -12.22
CA ASN A 48 -5.57 21.43 -12.73
C ASN A 48 -6.81 20.65 -13.21
N VAL A 49 -6.83 19.32 -13.06
CA VAL A 49 -7.97 18.49 -13.43
C VAL A 49 -8.97 18.49 -12.28
N ILE A 50 -10.15 19.06 -12.52
CA ILE A 50 -11.21 19.21 -11.50
C ILE A 50 -11.76 17.84 -11.08
N ASP A 51 -11.89 16.91 -12.04
CA ASP A 51 -12.39 15.55 -11.83
C ASP A 51 -11.52 14.53 -12.55
N LEU A 52 -11.06 13.48 -11.85
CA LEU A 52 -10.30 12.41 -12.49
C LEU A 52 -11.17 11.71 -13.54
N PRO A 53 -10.87 11.83 -14.85
CA PRO A 53 -11.65 11.14 -15.87
C PRO A 53 -11.20 9.69 -15.91
N LEU A 54 -11.74 8.89 -14.99
CA LEU A 54 -11.39 7.48 -14.76
C LEU A 54 -11.44 6.55 -15.99
N GLY A 55 -12.04 7.00 -17.10
CA GLY A 55 -12.07 6.27 -18.37
C GLY A 55 -11.16 6.83 -19.47
N LYS A 56 -10.41 7.90 -19.22
CA LYS A 56 -9.48 8.54 -20.18
C LYS A 56 -8.01 8.41 -19.78
N VAL A 57 -7.73 7.95 -18.56
CA VAL A 57 -6.38 7.75 -18.03
C VAL A 57 -5.97 6.29 -18.24
N PRO A 58 -4.75 6.00 -18.74
CA PRO A 58 -4.23 4.64 -18.83
C PRO A 58 -4.27 3.89 -17.50
N ASN A 59 -4.61 2.60 -17.53
CA ASN A 59 -4.71 1.78 -16.31
C ASN A 59 -3.44 1.77 -15.45
N ASN A 60 -2.25 1.82 -16.07
CA ASN A 60 -0.98 1.85 -15.35
C ASN A 60 -0.79 3.15 -14.54
N GLU A 61 -1.21 4.30 -15.08
CA GLU A 61 -1.14 5.59 -14.36
C GLU A 61 -2.13 5.62 -13.18
N LEU A 62 -3.33 5.05 -13.38
CA LEU A 62 -4.30 4.89 -12.30
C LEU A 62 -3.77 3.97 -11.20
N PHE A 63 -3.12 2.86 -11.56
CA PHE A 63 -2.49 1.97 -10.59
C PHE A 63 -1.39 2.68 -9.79
N GLN A 64 -0.57 3.49 -10.45
CA GLN A 64 0.45 4.30 -9.80
C GLN A 64 -0.17 5.33 -8.84
N PHE A 65 -1.25 6.00 -9.26
CA PHE A 65 -1.99 6.93 -8.40
C PHE A 65 -2.50 6.26 -7.12
N PHE A 66 -3.21 5.13 -7.24
CA PHE A 66 -3.73 4.39 -6.08
C PHE A 66 -2.61 3.88 -5.16
N SER A 67 -1.52 3.38 -5.74
CA SER A 67 -0.36 2.92 -4.98
C SER A 67 0.29 4.06 -4.21
N LEU A 68 0.45 5.22 -4.85
CA LEU A 68 1.02 6.41 -4.23
C LEU A 68 0.12 6.93 -3.09
N LEU A 69 -1.20 6.96 -3.31
CA LEU A 69 -2.16 7.34 -2.29
C LEU A 69 -2.12 6.40 -1.07
N LEU A 70 -2.02 5.09 -1.29
CA LEU A 70 -1.83 4.11 -0.21
C LEU A 70 -0.54 4.38 0.57
N ASP A 71 0.57 4.59 -0.13
CA ASP A 71 1.85 4.86 0.50
C ASP A 71 1.84 6.20 1.26
N SER A 72 1.14 7.23 0.75
CA SER A 72 0.91 8.50 1.44
C SER A 72 0.09 8.34 2.71
N ILE A 73 -0.98 7.53 2.67
CA ILE A 73 -1.79 7.21 3.86
C ILE A 73 -0.91 6.52 4.90
N GLY A 74 -0.10 5.55 4.46
CA GLY A 74 0.89 4.87 5.31
C GLY A 74 1.83 5.86 5.99
N LEU A 75 2.42 6.78 5.22
CA LEU A 75 3.34 7.81 5.71
C LEU A 75 2.67 8.82 6.65
N VAL A 76 1.47 9.30 6.33
CA VAL A 76 0.67 10.18 7.20
C VAL A 76 0.40 9.49 8.53
N CYS A 77 -0.06 8.24 8.51
CA CYS A 77 -0.29 7.47 9.74
C CYS A 77 1.01 7.20 10.49
N ALA A 78 2.10 6.91 9.76
CA ALA A 78 3.42 6.70 10.34
C ALA A 78 3.95 7.98 10.98
N THR A 79 3.50 9.17 10.60
CA THR A 79 3.87 10.43 11.28
C THR A 79 2.84 10.89 12.30
N GLN A 80 1.80 10.08 12.59
CA GLN A 80 0.64 10.48 13.40
C GLN A 80 -0.04 11.77 12.88
N GLY A 81 -0.01 11.95 11.56
CA GLY A 81 -0.68 13.03 10.87
C GLY A 81 -2.19 12.84 10.76
N THR A 82 -2.83 13.67 9.93
CA THR A 82 -4.28 13.61 9.69
C THR A 82 -4.56 13.05 8.30
N ILE A 83 -5.58 12.20 8.16
CA ILE A 83 -6.01 11.68 6.85
C ILE A 83 -6.98 12.65 6.15
N GLN A 84 -7.68 13.50 6.91
CA GLN A 84 -8.60 14.51 6.36
C GLN A 84 -8.42 15.86 7.09
N PRO A 85 -7.68 16.81 6.50
CA PRO A 85 -6.92 16.72 5.23
C PRO A 85 -5.72 15.76 5.35
N LEU A 86 -5.24 15.21 4.22
CA LEU A 86 -4.00 14.41 4.17
C LEU A 86 -2.81 15.31 4.51
N LYS A 87 -2.27 15.15 5.71
CA LYS A 87 -1.18 16.00 6.21
C LYS A 87 -0.26 15.22 7.12
N LEU A 88 1.04 15.41 6.94
CA LEU A 88 2.07 14.84 7.82
C LEU A 88 1.98 15.38 9.24
N GLY A 89 2.24 14.52 10.22
CA GLY A 89 2.45 14.90 11.62
C GLY A 89 3.93 15.06 11.94
N ASP A 90 4.38 14.41 13.01
CA ASP A 90 5.77 14.44 13.44
C ASP A 90 6.64 13.51 12.59
N THR A 91 7.36 14.11 11.65
CA THR A 91 8.35 13.41 10.81
C THR A 91 9.52 12.81 11.59
N THR A 92 9.81 13.22 12.82
CA THR A 92 10.91 12.62 13.59
C THR A 92 10.62 11.16 13.97
N LEU A 93 9.35 10.76 13.94
CA LEU A 93 8.93 9.42 14.33
C LEU A 93 9.18 8.33 13.28
N ILE A 94 9.58 8.71 12.07
CA ILE A 94 9.92 7.80 10.96
C ILE A 94 11.43 7.77 10.68
N GLY A 95 12.23 8.56 11.41
CA GLY A 95 13.67 8.69 11.27
C GLY A 95 14.15 10.13 11.40
N ARG A 96 15.47 10.37 11.30
CA ARG A 96 15.98 11.75 11.34
C ARG A 96 15.68 12.45 10.01
N LYS A 97 15.44 13.77 10.05
CA LYS A 97 15.08 14.58 8.86
C LYS A 97 16.03 14.42 7.66
N ARG A 98 17.34 14.23 7.92
CA ARG A 98 18.35 13.98 6.87
C ARG A 98 18.19 12.59 6.23
N ASP A 99 17.80 11.60 7.03
CA ASP A 99 17.60 10.21 6.61
C ASP A 99 16.31 10.10 5.79
N LEU A 100 15.28 10.89 6.11
CA LEU A 100 14.05 10.96 5.33
C LEU A 100 14.23 11.53 3.93
N ARG A 101 15.08 12.54 3.77
CA ARG A 101 15.49 12.99 2.43
C ARG A 101 16.28 11.91 1.69
N GLY A 102 17.00 11.06 2.43
CA GLY A 102 17.73 9.90 1.93
C GLY A 102 16.82 8.74 1.52
N VAL A 103 15.68 8.54 2.19
CA VAL A 103 14.72 7.45 1.93
C VAL A 103 14.23 7.45 0.49
N TYR A 104 14.05 8.64 -0.09
CA TYR A 104 13.61 8.85 -1.48
C TYR A 104 14.78 9.11 -2.45
N LYS A 105 16.03 9.01 -1.97
CA LYS A 105 17.26 9.11 -2.75
C LYS A 105 17.90 7.73 -2.85
N GLY A 106 17.80 7.11 -4.01
CA GLY A 106 18.42 5.81 -4.24
C GLY A 106 17.76 5.06 -5.38
N SER A 107 18.12 3.78 -5.48
CA SER A 107 17.47 2.89 -6.44
C SER A 107 16.00 2.67 -6.09
N ASP A 108 15.18 2.46 -7.12
CA ASP A 108 13.77 2.10 -6.99
C ASP A 108 13.54 0.99 -5.97
N GLN A 109 14.41 -0.03 -5.96
CA GLN A 109 14.31 -1.17 -5.04
C GLN A 109 14.41 -0.72 -3.57
N GLN A 110 15.36 0.15 -3.24
CA GLN A 110 15.56 0.65 -1.88
C GLN A 110 14.38 1.49 -1.41
N ILE A 111 13.89 2.38 -2.29
CA ILE A 111 12.73 3.23 -2.02
C ILE A 111 11.49 2.35 -1.75
N ARG A 112 11.27 1.30 -2.56
CA ARG A 112 10.16 0.36 -2.38
C ARG A 112 10.21 -0.37 -1.04
N GLN A 113 11.40 -0.74 -0.55
CA GLN A 113 11.54 -1.36 0.79
C GLN A 113 11.17 -0.35 1.88
N ASN A 114 11.70 0.86 1.81
CA ASN A 114 11.41 1.91 2.79
C ASN A 114 9.93 2.27 2.84
N MET A 115 9.25 2.31 1.69
CA MET A 115 7.82 2.58 1.61
C MET A 115 6.99 1.43 2.19
N CYS A 116 7.42 0.18 2.00
CA CYS A 116 6.80 -0.98 2.65
C CYS A 116 6.89 -0.90 4.18
N ALA A 117 8.09 -0.60 4.69
CA ALA A 117 8.32 -0.43 6.12
C ALA A 117 7.51 0.74 6.69
N THR A 118 7.45 1.86 5.98
CA THR A 118 6.64 3.03 6.36
C THR A 118 5.14 2.71 6.37
N LEU A 119 4.64 1.99 5.38
CA LEU A 119 3.25 1.57 5.31
C LEU A 119 2.86 0.67 6.49
N PHE A 120 3.73 -0.30 6.83
CA PHE A 120 3.55 -1.15 8.00
C PHE A 120 3.58 -0.34 9.31
N GLN A 121 4.55 0.56 9.48
CA GLN A 121 4.65 1.46 10.63
C GLN A 121 3.39 2.32 10.79
N GLY A 122 2.86 2.83 9.68
CA GLY A 122 1.60 3.57 9.67
C GLY A 122 0.42 2.73 10.11
N TRP A 123 0.36 1.47 9.66
CA TRP A 123 -0.67 0.54 10.11
C TRP A 123 -0.63 0.28 11.62
N VAL A 124 0.55 -0.02 12.19
CA VAL A 124 0.69 -0.26 13.64
C VAL A 124 0.14 0.92 14.43
N ARG A 125 0.53 2.15 14.05
CA ARG A 125 0.16 3.37 14.76
C ARG A 125 -1.31 3.77 14.60
N HIS A 126 -1.92 3.42 13.47
CA HIS A 126 -3.30 3.80 13.21
C HIS A 126 -4.33 2.81 13.78
N THR A 127 -3.99 1.51 13.85
CA THR A 127 -4.98 0.45 14.11
C THR A 127 -4.78 -0.35 15.37
N SER A 128 -3.57 -0.36 15.91
CA SER A 128 -3.19 -1.36 16.91
C SER A 128 -2.91 -0.68 18.24
N PRO A 129 -3.92 -0.28 19.03
CA PRO A 129 -3.68 0.23 20.38
C PRO A 129 -2.91 -0.78 21.26
N GLN A 130 -2.96 -2.07 20.91
CA GLN A 130 -2.25 -3.15 21.57
C GLN A 130 -0.78 -3.30 21.14
N TYR A 131 -0.36 -2.74 20.01
CA TYR A 131 1.01 -2.85 19.49
C TYR A 131 1.63 -1.47 19.27
N TYR A 132 2.94 -1.36 19.48
CA TYR A 132 3.66 -0.13 19.18
C TYR A 132 5.07 -0.45 18.68
N ILE A 133 5.58 0.44 17.82
CA ILE A 133 6.97 0.40 17.38
C ILE A 133 7.84 0.78 18.59
N SER A 134 8.52 -0.20 19.19
CA SER A 134 9.39 0.05 20.34
C SER A 134 10.77 0.55 19.92
N LYS A 135 11.27 0.09 18.77
CA LYS A 135 12.54 0.53 18.18
C LYS A 135 12.44 0.56 16.66
N ASP A 136 12.93 1.63 16.04
CA ASP A 136 13.18 1.71 14.60
C ASP A 136 14.63 1.32 14.34
N LEU A 137 14.83 0.06 13.94
CA LEU A 137 16.15 -0.56 13.91
C LEU A 137 16.98 -0.05 12.72
N ARG A 138 16.31 0.47 11.69
CA ARG A 138 16.95 1.16 10.54
C ARG A 138 17.78 2.37 10.97
N CYS A 139 17.41 3.01 12.08
CA CYS A 139 18.09 4.19 12.62
C CYS A 139 19.02 3.87 13.80
N MET A 140 19.04 2.63 14.28
CA MET A 140 19.76 2.21 15.48
C MET A 140 20.88 1.21 15.22
N ALA A 141 20.83 0.50 14.09
CA ALA A 141 21.84 -0.48 13.73
C ALA A 141 23.24 0.17 13.66
N PRO A 142 24.28 -0.47 14.23
CA PRO A 142 25.66 -0.04 14.04
C PRO A 142 26.08 -0.03 12.57
N ASP A 143 27.00 0.86 12.21
CA ASP A 143 27.52 0.96 10.84
C ASP A 143 28.06 -0.40 10.37
N GLY A 144 27.63 -0.83 9.17
CA GLY A 144 28.02 -2.10 8.57
C GLY A 144 27.25 -3.33 9.06
N MET A 145 26.34 -3.19 10.03
CA MET A 145 25.45 -4.28 10.43
C MET A 145 24.14 -4.26 9.65
N SER A 146 23.71 -5.42 9.16
CA SER A 146 22.35 -5.59 8.66
C SER A 146 21.40 -5.65 9.85
N ALA A 147 20.24 -5.01 9.73
CA ALA A 147 19.20 -5.03 10.75
C ALA A 147 17.84 -5.23 10.10
N CYS A 148 16.88 -5.66 10.92
CA CYS A 148 15.48 -5.63 10.55
C CYS A 148 14.98 -4.18 10.49
N ASP A 149 13.76 -3.98 10.00
CA ASP A 149 13.15 -2.65 10.03
C ASP A 149 12.77 -2.21 11.45
N PHE A 150 12.06 -3.07 12.21
CA PHE A 150 11.47 -2.67 13.49
C PHE A 150 11.56 -3.74 14.58
N GLN A 151 11.58 -3.29 15.84
CA GLN A 151 11.10 -4.08 16.97
C GLN A 151 9.70 -3.57 17.33
N VAL A 152 8.73 -4.48 17.40
CA VAL A 152 7.36 -4.22 17.84
C VAL A 152 7.13 -4.90 19.18
N LYS A 153 6.46 -4.19 20.09
CA LYS A 153 6.01 -4.73 21.37
C LYS A 153 4.51 -4.54 21.51
N GLY A 154 3.90 -5.36 22.35
CA GLY A 154 2.51 -5.21 22.74
C GLY A 154 2.27 -5.66 24.16
N ASN A 155 1.15 -5.22 24.74
CA ASN A 155 0.79 -5.59 26.11
C ASN A 155 0.54 -7.10 26.19
N GLY A 156 1.42 -7.82 26.89
CA GLY A 156 1.33 -9.28 27.03
C GLY A 156 1.79 -10.07 25.79
N PHE A 157 2.49 -9.45 24.84
CA PHE A 157 3.05 -10.13 23.66
C PHE A 157 4.59 -10.10 23.68
N PRO A 158 5.27 -11.15 23.20
CA PRO A 158 6.72 -11.15 23.07
C PRO A 158 7.18 -10.05 22.10
N PRO A 159 8.35 -9.45 22.35
CA PRO A 159 8.99 -8.58 21.38
C PRO A 159 9.13 -9.29 20.03
N THR A 160 8.65 -8.65 18.97
CA THR A 160 8.67 -9.18 17.61
C THR A 160 9.60 -8.32 16.75
N LEU A 161 10.54 -8.95 16.05
CA LEU A 161 11.31 -8.32 15.00
C LEU A 161 10.51 -8.38 13.71
N ILE A 162 10.37 -7.23 13.06
CA ILE A 162 9.65 -7.08 11.80
C ILE A 162 10.65 -6.71 10.71
N GLU A 163 10.62 -7.46 9.62
CA GLU A 163 11.27 -7.10 8.37
C GLU A 163 10.24 -6.94 7.26
N CYS A 164 10.31 -5.87 6.48
CA CYS A 164 9.37 -5.55 5.42
C CYS A 164 10.05 -5.60 4.06
N LYS A 165 9.57 -6.47 3.17
CA LYS A 165 10.06 -6.58 1.79
C LYS A 165 8.97 -6.35 0.78
N ARG A 166 9.15 -5.36 -0.10
CA ARG A 166 8.30 -5.16 -1.29
C ARG A 166 8.95 -5.72 -2.53
N ILE A 167 8.34 -6.76 -3.08
CA ILE A 167 8.80 -7.53 -4.23
C ILE A 167 8.09 -7.02 -5.48
N HIS A 168 8.87 -6.72 -6.52
CA HIS A 168 8.36 -6.28 -7.80
C HIS A 168 8.68 -7.25 -8.93
N PRO A 169 7.85 -7.32 -9.98
CA PRO A 169 8.19 -8.03 -11.20
C PRO A 169 9.45 -7.42 -11.81
N SER A 170 10.31 -8.25 -12.38
CA SER A 170 11.52 -7.82 -13.11
C SER A 170 11.42 -8.06 -14.61
N LEU A 171 10.33 -8.70 -15.05
CA LEU A 171 10.03 -9.10 -16.41
C LEU A 171 8.51 -9.08 -16.56
N ASP A 172 8.01 -8.91 -17.77
CA ASP A 172 6.59 -9.07 -18.08
C ASP A 172 6.25 -10.56 -18.12
N ILE A 173 5.35 -10.99 -17.24
CA ILE A 173 4.98 -12.40 -17.08
C ILE A 173 3.53 -12.57 -17.51
N LYS A 174 3.31 -13.37 -18.56
CA LYS A 174 1.97 -13.60 -19.14
C LYS A 174 1.29 -14.87 -18.61
N GLY A 175 2.08 -15.90 -18.28
CA GLY A 175 1.56 -17.18 -17.80
C GLY A 175 1.29 -17.20 -16.30
N ARG A 176 0.18 -17.82 -15.88
CA ARG A 176 -0.16 -17.98 -14.46
C ARG A 176 0.90 -18.80 -13.71
N GLU A 177 1.24 -19.98 -14.21
CA GLU A 177 2.26 -20.87 -13.59
C GLU A 177 3.61 -20.15 -13.41
N GLU A 178 4.08 -19.49 -14.47
CA GLU A 178 5.32 -18.71 -14.48
C GLU A 178 5.28 -17.57 -13.45
N LEU A 179 4.14 -16.87 -13.35
CA LEU A 179 3.93 -15.81 -12.37
C LEU A 179 4.06 -16.34 -10.93
N ILE A 180 3.40 -17.45 -10.62
CA ILE A 180 3.47 -18.07 -9.29
C ILE A 180 4.92 -18.47 -8.98
N GLN A 181 5.59 -19.16 -9.92
CA GLN A 181 6.98 -19.58 -9.74
C GLN A 181 7.92 -18.40 -9.55
N HIS A 182 7.71 -17.29 -10.27
CA HIS A 182 8.52 -16.08 -10.16
C HIS A 182 8.33 -15.37 -8.81
N ILE A 183 7.07 -15.21 -8.37
CA ILE A 183 6.75 -14.65 -7.05
C ILE A 183 7.41 -15.49 -5.95
N VAL A 184 7.21 -16.81 -5.98
CA VAL A 184 7.75 -17.75 -5.00
C VAL A 184 9.28 -17.73 -5.00
N GLY A 185 9.91 -17.75 -6.18
CA GLY A 185 11.36 -17.69 -6.31
C GLY A 185 11.96 -16.41 -5.71
N LYS A 186 11.34 -15.25 -5.95
CA LYS A 186 11.77 -13.99 -5.32
C LYS A 186 11.49 -13.95 -3.82
N ALA A 187 10.34 -14.47 -3.39
CA ALA A 187 10.00 -14.58 -1.97
C ALA A 187 11.05 -15.42 -1.22
N HIS A 188 11.47 -16.58 -1.77
CA HIS A 188 12.54 -17.39 -1.18
C HIS A 188 13.85 -16.62 -1.02
N LYS A 189 14.27 -15.90 -2.07
CA LYS A 189 15.49 -15.08 -2.01
C LYS A 189 15.41 -14.05 -0.88
N TRP A 190 14.28 -13.36 -0.76
CA TRP A 190 14.08 -12.35 0.27
C TRP A 190 13.98 -12.95 1.67
N ILE A 191 13.29 -14.07 1.83
CA ILE A 191 13.24 -14.81 3.10
C ILE A 191 14.66 -15.11 3.57
N ASN A 192 15.51 -15.67 2.71
CA ASN A 192 16.89 -16.02 3.08
C ASN A 192 17.72 -14.79 3.50
N LEU A 193 17.60 -13.67 2.77
CA LEU A 193 18.27 -12.42 3.13
C LEU A 193 17.76 -11.86 4.47
N SER A 194 16.47 -11.98 4.73
CA SER A 194 15.86 -11.52 5.99
C SER A 194 16.30 -12.33 7.20
N LEU A 195 16.63 -13.62 7.06
CA LEU A 195 17.16 -14.43 8.17
C LEU A 195 18.47 -13.87 8.74
N GLU A 196 19.33 -13.35 7.87
CA GLU A 196 20.57 -12.67 8.29
C GLU A 196 20.26 -11.38 9.05
N GLN A 197 19.28 -10.59 8.58
CA GLN A 197 18.83 -9.37 9.24
C GLN A 197 18.24 -9.66 10.63
N PHE A 198 17.41 -10.70 10.77
CA PHE A 198 16.86 -11.12 12.06
C PHE A 198 17.95 -11.56 13.03
N SER A 199 18.82 -12.46 12.58
CA SER A 199 19.92 -12.98 13.41
C SER A 199 20.88 -11.87 13.84
N SER A 200 21.22 -10.95 12.93
CA SER A 200 22.05 -9.79 13.23
C SER A 200 21.33 -8.84 14.20
N SER A 201 20.01 -8.71 14.07
CA SER A 201 19.20 -7.86 14.94
C SER A 201 19.16 -8.33 16.38
N GLU A 202 18.90 -9.62 16.59
CA GLU A 202 18.94 -10.19 17.94
C GLU A 202 20.31 -10.03 18.59
N LYS A 203 21.40 -10.22 17.82
CA LYS A 203 22.77 -10.06 18.32
C LYS A 203 23.06 -8.63 18.78
N PHE A 204 22.68 -7.61 18.00
CA PHE A 204 22.96 -6.23 18.40
C PHE A 204 22.05 -5.74 19.51
N LEU A 205 20.79 -6.20 19.54
CA LEU A 205 19.85 -5.81 20.59
C LEU A 205 20.20 -6.43 21.94
N ASN A 206 20.68 -7.67 21.93
CA ASN A 206 21.11 -8.44 23.10
C ASN A 206 20.10 -8.40 24.27
N ASP A 207 18.80 -8.30 23.96
CA ASP A 207 17.70 -8.17 24.94
C ASP A 207 16.76 -9.39 24.96
N GLY A 208 17.20 -10.52 24.38
CA GLY A 208 16.52 -11.81 24.47
C GLY A 208 16.08 -12.38 23.11
N LYS A 209 15.23 -13.41 23.16
CA LYS A 209 14.64 -14.03 21.97
C LYS A 209 13.47 -13.19 21.48
N HIS A 210 13.36 -13.06 20.16
CA HIS A 210 12.26 -12.38 19.51
C HIS A 210 11.45 -13.35 18.66
N LEU A 211 10.18 -13.01 18.42
CA LEU A 211 9.45 -13.58 17.29
C LEU A 211 9.96 -12.93 16.00
N TRP A 212 10.13 -13.71 14.94
CA TRP A 212 10.57 -13.20 13.63
C TRP A 212 9.39 -13.19 12.68
N HIS A 213 9.02 -11.99 12.22
CA HIS A 213 7.89 -11.77 11.34
C HIS A 213 8.32 -11.00 10.09
N LEU A 214 8.10 -11.63 8.93
CA LEU A 214 8.41 -11.05 7.63
C LEU A 214 7.13 -10.56 6.93
N ILE A 215 7.07 -9.28 6.58
CA ILE A 215 6.05 -8.72 5.69
C ILE A 215 6.56 -8.86 4.25
N LEU A 216 5.86 -9.63 3.42
CA LEU A 216 6.15 -9.80 1.99
C LEU A 216 5.07 -9.14 1.15
N ASP A 217 5.34 -7.94 0.69
CA ASP A 217 4.46 -7.18 -0.17
C ASP A 217 4.72 -7.52 -1.64
N ILE A 218 3.76 -8.18 -2.28
CA ILE A 218 3.75 -8.54 -3.70
C ILE A 218 2.74 -7.69 -4.50
N SER A 219 2.29 -6.56 -3.97
CA SER A 219 1.35 -5.63 -4.64
C SER A 219 1.88 -5.10 -5.98
N GLY A 220 3.18 -5.21 -6.25
CA GLY A 220 3.75 -4.90 -7.56
C GLY A 220 3.33 -5.85 -8.69
N TYR A 221 2.76 -7.02 -8.38
CA TYR A 221 2.30 -8.01 -9.36
C TYR A 221 0.80 -7.86 -9.66
N GLY A 222 0.36 -8.44 -10.78
CA GLY A 222 -1.06 -8.48 -11.15
C GLY A 222 -1.62 -7.18 -11.72
N LYS A 223 -0.85 -6.09 -11.75
CA LYS A 223 -1.28 -4.78 -12.29
C LYS A 223 -1.84 -4.83 -13.73
N ASP A 224 -1.36 -5.77 -14.54
CA ASP A 224 -1.75 -5.96 -15.94
C ASP A 224 -2.76 -7.11 -16.13
N ARG A 225 -3.25 -7.71 -15.03
CA ARG A 225 -4.16 -8.86 -15.06
C ARG A 225 -5.56 -8.43 -14.66
N LEU A 226 -6.41 -8.29 -15.67
CA LEU A 226 -7.81 -7.89 -15.49
C LEU A 226 -8.71 -9.12 -15.55
N THR A 227 -9.44 -9.37 -14.46
CA THR A 227 -10.47 -10.42 -14.38
C THR A 227 -11.85 -9.78 -14.38
N PHE A 228 -12.75 -10.28 -15.23
CA PHE A 228 -14.11 -9.78 -15.35
C PHE A 228 -15.10 -10.65 -14.58
N PHE A 229 -15.99 -9.99 -13.84
CA PHE A 229 -17.17 -10.56 -13.21
C PHE A 229 -18.41 -9.91 -13.81
N GLU A 230 -19.60 -10.38 -13.44
CA GLU A 230 -20.87 -9.90 -13.99
C GLU A 230 -21.06 -8.38 -13.83
N ASP A 231 -20.73 -7.83 -12.65
CA ASP A 231 -21.01 -6.45 -12.27
C ASP A 231 -19.77 -5.58 -12.08
N HIS A 232 -18.57 -6.17 -12.09
CA HIS A 232 -17.32 -5.47 -11.85
C HIS A 232 -16.14 -6.19 -12.52
N ALA A 233 -15.00 -5.54 -12.59
CA ALA A 233 -13.73 -6.17 -12.93
C ALA A 233 -12.70 -5.91 -11.83
N ILE A 234 -11.70 -6.78 -11.71
CA ILE A 234 -10.61 -6.65 -10.75
C ILE A 234 -9.30 -6.68 -11.53
N SER A 235 -8.45 -5.66 -11.34
CA SER A 235 -7.04 -5.72 -11.71
C SER A 235 -6.20 -6.08 -10.50
N GLY A 236 -5.43 -7.16 -10.58
CA GLY A 236 -4.60 -7.63 -9.47
C GLY A 236 -4.48 -9.15 -9.37
N LEU A 237 -4.08 -9.63 -8.20
CA LEU A 237 -3.98 -11.06 -7.88
C LEU A 237 -5.20 -11.51 -7.07
N LEU A 238 -5.86 -12.58 -7.48
CA LEU A 238 -7.07 -13.03 -6.80
C LEU A 238 -6.74 -13.89 -5.59
N ASP A 239 -7.43 -13.59 -4.49
CA ASP A 239 -7.32 -14.30 -3.22
C ASP A 239 -7.71 -15.77 -3.32
N THR A 240 -8.68 -16.08 -4.20
CA THR A 240 -9.18 -17.43 -4.49
C THR A 240 -8.40 -18.17 -5.56
N ASP A 241 -7.39 -17.55 -6.19
CA ASP A 241 -6.64 -18.15 -7.29
C ASP A 241 -5.13 -18.04 -7.06
N GLU A 242 -4.45 -17.02 -7.60
CA GLU A 242 -3.00 -16.93 -7.55
C GLU A 242 -2.45 -16.89 -6.12
N ILE A 243 -3.11 -16.15 -5.24
CA ILE A 243 -2.64 -15.98 -3.87
C ILE A 243 -2.70 -17.29 -3.09
N GLN A 244 -3.72 -18.14 -3.28
CA GLN A 244 -3.75 -19.45 -2.61
C GLN A 244 -2.57 -20.31 -3.02
N ASP A 245 -2.19 -20.29 -4.29
CA ASP A 245 -1.04 -21.07 -4.76
C ASP A 245 0.28 -20.53 -4.21
N VAL A 246 0.49 -19.20 -4.23
CA VAL A 246 1.67 -18.60 -3.57
C VAL A 246 1.73 -19.00 -2.09
N VAL A 247 0.62 -18.85 -1.35
CA VAL A 247 0.51 -19.23 0.07
C VAL A 247 0.83 -20.71 0.28
N LYS A 248 0.29 -21.60 -0.57
CA LYS A 248 0.53 -23.04 -0.52
C LYS A 248 2.00 -23.38 -0.74
N HIS A 249 2.68 -22.69 -1.65
CA HIS A 249 4.12 -22.84 -1.86
C HIS A 249 4.93 -22.34 -0.65
N LEU A 250 4.62 -21.15 -0.11
CA LEU A 250 5.35 -20.63 1.05
C LEU A 250 5.14 -21.49 2.31
N ARG A 251 3.95 -22.04 2.54
CA ARG A 251 3.67 -22.96 3.67
C ARG A 251 4.49 -24.24 3.64
N ARG A 252 4.94 -24.66 2.45
CA ARG A 252 5.78 -25.85 2.30
C ARG A 252 7.25 -25.57 2.63
N LEU A 253 7.63 -24.30 2.78
CA LEU A 253 8.97 -23.94 3.19
C LEU A 253 9.18 -24.25 4.65
N LYS A 254 10.24 -24.99 4.93
CA LYS A 254 10.73 -25.21 6.29
C LYS A 254 11.86 -24.23 6.52
N VAL A 255 11.54 -23.08 7.09
CA VAL A 255 12.51 -22.04 7.43
C VAL A 255 12.72 -22.04 8.93
N ASN A 256 13.92 -22.35 9.37
CA ASN A 256 14.24 -22.36 10.80
C ASN A 256 14.30 -20.91 11.31
N GLY A 257 13.67 -20.66 12.45
CA GLY A 257 13.72 -19.37 13.15
C GLY A 257 12.67 -18.35 12.72
N LEU A 258 12.15 -18.44 11.49
CA LEU A 258 11.06 -17.57 11.04
C LEU A 258 9.71 -18.08 11.57
N ASP A 259 8.97 -17.25 12.31
CA ASP A 259 7.71 -17.64 12.94
C ASP A 259 6.50 -17.30 12.04
N GLU A 260 6.54 -16.16 11.36
CA GLU A 260 5.41 -15.65 10.58
C GLU A 260 5.84 -14.97 9.28
N ILE A 261 5.06 -15.18 8.21
CA ILE A 261 5.10 -14.40 6.98
C ILE A 261 3.72 -13.80 6.76
N THR A 262 3.60 -12.49 6.63
CA THR A 262 2.39 -11.86 6.09
C THR A 262 2.60 -11.53 4.63
N ILE A 263 1.87 -12.18 3.74
CA ILE A 263 1.84 -11.81 2.32
C ILE A 263 0.84 -10.67 2.13
N CYS A 264 1.25 -9.59 1.47
CA CYS A 264 0.38 -8.49 1.09
C CYS A 264 0.25 -8.37 -0.44
N TRP A 265 -0.93 -8.03 -0.94
CA TRP A 265 -1.17 -7.80 -2.37
C TRP A 265 -2.28 -6.79 -2.59
N SER A 266 -2.31 -6.12 -3.73
CA SER A 266 -3.34 -5.13 -4.05
C SER A 266 -4.31 -5.63 -5.13
N ASN A 267 -5.56 -5.19 -5.01
CA ASN A 267 -6.60 -5.36 -6.01
C ASN A 267 -7.26 -4.01 -6.28
N ILE A 268 -7.38 -3.63 -7.55
CA ILE A 268 -8.17 -2.47 -7.98
C ILE A 268 -9.50 -2.97 -8.53
N PHE A 269 -10.59 -2.53 -7.92
CA PHE A 269 -11.95 -2.85 -8.35
C PHE A 269 -12.47 -1.79 -9.31
N TYR A 270 -12.95 -2.25 -10.44
CA TYR A 270 -13.55 -1.46 -11.49
C TYR A 270 -15.05 -1.69 -11.50
N PHE A 271 -15.81 -0.63 -11.25
CA PHE A 271 -17.26 -0.61 -11.45
C PHE A 271 -17.56 0.34 -12.59
N GLU A 272 -18.44 -0.06 -13.51
CA GLU A 272 -18.81 0.74 -14.69
C GLU A 272 -17.57 1.19 -15.50
N ARG A 273 -16.57 0.30 -15.59
CA ARG A 273 -15.26 0.51 -16.26
C ARG A 273 -14.39 1.61 -15.64
N LYS A 274 -14.66 2.00 -14.40
CA LYS A 274 -13.93 3.04 -13.68
C LYS A 274 -13.30 2.42 -12.42
N PRO A 275 -12.02 2.62 -12.09
CA PRO A 275 -11.47 2.12 -10.84
C PRO A 275 -12.02 2.92 -9.67
N ARG A 276 -12.62 2.22 -8.71
CA ARG A 276 -13.30 2.85 -7.57
C ARG A 276 -12.69 2.48 -6.24
N VAL A 277 -12.06 1.31 -6.15
CA VAL A 277 -11.54 0.81 -4.87
C VAL A 277 -10.16 0.22 -5.06
N LEU A 278 -9.23 0.56 -4.18
CA LEU A 278 -8.01 -0.20 -3.94
C LEU A 278 -8.18 -0.98 -2.64
N ALA A 279 -8.10 -2.31 -2.69
CA ALA A 279 -7.95 -3.15 -1.51
C ALA A 279 -6.52 -3.68 -1.45
N TYR A 280 -5.75 -3.25 -0.45
CA TYR A 280 -4.44 -3.78 -0.13
C TYR A 280 -4.61 -4.85 0.94
N ASN A 281 -4.65 -6.10 0.51
CA ASN A 281 -4.92 -7.27 1.32
C ASN A 281 -3.66 -7.74 2.03
N ALA A 282 -3.87 -8.47 3.11
CA ALA A 282 -2.82 -9.11 3.88
C ALA A 282 -3.29 -10.50 4.34
N CYS A 283 -2.40 -11.48 4.28
CA CYS A 283 -2.67 -12.86 4.70
C CYS A 283 -1.50 -13.38 5.55
N PRO A 284 -1.70 -13.56 6.87
CA PRO A 284 -0.69 -14.13 7.74
C PRO A 284 -0.55 -15.65 7.55
N ILE A 285 0.69 -16.11 7.44
CA ILE A 285 1.08 -17.50 7.28
C ILE A 285 2.04 -17.86 8.41
N LEU A 286 1.68 -18.86 9.22
CA LEU A 286 2.62 -19.41 10.18
C LEU A 286 3.64 -20.31 9.51
N ILE A 287 4.88 -20.14 9.93
CA ILE A 287 5.99 -21.00 9.56
C ILE A 287 6.41 -21.75 10.82
N GLY A 288 6.09 -23.05 10.87
CA GLY A 288 6.33 -23.88 12.04
C GLY A 288 5.21 -23.85 13.10
N PRO A 289 5.42 -24.52 14.25
CA PRO A 289 4.44 -24.56 15.33
C PRO A 289 4.27 -23.17 15.96
N PRO A 290 3.03 -22.71 16.18
CA PRO A 290 2.77 -21.38 16.73
C PRO A 290 3.43 -21.26 18.11
N ARG A 291 4.36 -20.31 18.24
CA ARG A 291 4.94 -19.99 19.54
C ARG A 291 3.94 -19.21 20.39
N GLU A 292 3.31 -18.15 19.84
CA GLU A 292 2.31 -17.32 20.53
C GLU A 292 1.35 -16.61 19.53
N HIS A 293 0.54 -15.66 20.02
CA HIS A 293 -0.39 -14.84 19.23
C HIS A 293 0.29 -13.98 18.16
N ARG A 294 -0.43 -13.74 17.05
CA ARG A 294 0.10 -13.14 15.82
C ARG A 294 -0.12 -11.64 15.75
N LEU A 295 0.86 -10.94 15.17
CA LEU A 295 0.68 -9.55 14.75
C LEU A 295 -0.12 -9.53 13.45
N ASN A 296 -1.42 -9.24 13.56
CA ASN A 296 -2.33 -9.34 12.43
C ASN A 296 -2.42 -8.04 11.64
N TYR A 297 -1.56 -7.87 10.62
CA TYR A 297 -1.72 -6.79 9.67
C TYR A 297 -2.97 -7.00 8.82
N ASN A 298 -3.99 -6.15 9.00
CA ASN A 298 -5.28 -6.28 8.32
C ASN A 298 -5.34 -5.64 6.92
N GLY A 299 -4.26 -5.00 6.46
CA GLY A 299 -4.23 -4.30 5.18
C GLY A 299 -4.98 -2.96 5.18
N TRP A 300 -5.40 -2.49 4.00
CA TRP A 300 -6.07 -1.20 3.79
C TRP A 300 -7.12 -1.29 2.68
N THR A 301 -8.15 -0.44 2.75
CA THR A 301 -9.10 -0.20 1.66
C THR A 301 -9.26 1.29 1.43
N ILE A 302 -9.17 1.70 0.17
CA ILE A 302 -9.37 3.09 -0.27
C ILE A 302 -10.51 3.08 -1.29
N GLU A 303 -11.60 3.78 -0.99
CA GLU A 303 -12.84 3.74 -1.77
C GLU A 303 -13.27 5.13 -2.21
N PHE A 304 -13.52 5.26 -3.50
CA PHE A 304 -14.04 6.45 -4.13
C PHE A 304 -15.53 6.25 -4.48
N TYR A 305 -16.40 6.88 -3.70
CA TYR A 305 -17.84 6.85 -3.95
C TYR A 305 -18.22 7.88 -5.01
N PRO A 306 -19.00 7.49 -6.03
CA PRO A 306 -19.43 8.40 -7.09
C PRO A 306 -20.53 9.34 -6.58
N LEU A 307 -20.66 10.51 -7.20
CA LEU A 307 -21.83 11.37 -7.00
C LEU A 307 -23.10 10.74 -7.60
N GLY A 308 -22.96 9.91 -8.64
CA GLY A 308 -24.02 9.19 -9.34
C GLY A 308 -23.43 8.11 -10.25
N ARG A 309 -24.21 7.06 -10.59
CA ARG A 309 -23.77 5.95 -11.48
C ARG A 309 -23.10 6.44 -12.77
N ARG A 310 -23.68 7.47 -13.42
CA ARG A 310 -23.14 8.00 -14.68
C ARG A 310 -22.07 9.08 -14.51
N SER A 311 -21.82 9.56 -13.29
CA SER A 311 -20.86 10.65 -13.05
C SER A 311 -19.41 10.17 -13.09
N GLY A 312 -18.53 10.99 -13.66
CA GLY A 312 -17.07 10.86 -13.52
C GLY A 312 -16.57 11.34 -12.16
N GLU A 313 -17.39 12.13 -11.45
CA GLU A 313 -17.04 12.85 -10.23
C GLU A 313 -17.16 11.97 -8.97
N TYR A 314 -16.35 12.30 -7.97
CA TYR A 314 -16.36 11.65 -6.66
C TYR A 314 -17.09 12.50 -5.65
N ARG A 315 -17.97 11.86 -4.87
CA ARG A 315 -18.64 12.49 -3.74
C ARG A 315 -17.81 12.40 -2.46
N HIS A 316 -17.16 11.25 -2.26
CA HIS A 316 -16.54 10.94 -0.99
C HIS A 316 -15.41 9.90 -1.15
N LEU A 317 -14.32 10.13 -0.43
CA LEU A 317 -13.20 9.20 -0.26
C LEU A 317 -13.29 8.57 1.12
N CYS A 318 -13.44 7.24 1.18
CA CYS A 318 -13.31 6.48 2.43
C CYS A 318 -11.97 5.77 2.47
N ILE A 319 -11.29 5.83 3.61
CA ILE A 319 -10.07 5.08 3.88
C ILE A 319 -10.32 4.21 5.11
N SER A 320 -10.15 2.90 4.95
CA SER A 320 -10.26 1.92 6.02
C SER A 320 -8.93 1.23 6.19
N SER A 321 -8.53 1.00 7.43
CA SER A 321 -7.31 0.30 7.80
C SER A 321 -7.49 -1.21 7.96
N VAL A 322 -8.47 -1.72 7.19
CA VAL A 322 -8.79 -3.13 7.02
C VAL A 322 -9.02 -3.32 5.52
N ALA A 323 -8.42 -4.36 4.95
CA ALA A 323 -8.70 -4.83 3.61
C ALA A 323 -10.09 -5.48 3.57
N ARG A 324 -11.03 -4.83 2.88
CA ARG A 324 -12.40 -5.30 2.75
C ARG A 324 -12.47 -6.40 1.70
N SER A 325 -13.29 -7.42 1.98
CA SER A 325 -13.51 -8.51 1.04
C SER A 325 -14.23 -8.03 -0.22
N ARG A 326 -14.08 -8.74 -1.34
CA ARG A 326 -14.83 -8.47 -2.58
C ARG A 326 -16.33 -8.35 -2.34
N ALA A 327 -16.91 -9.23 -1.52
CA ALA A 327 -18.34 -9.22 -1.21
C ALA A 327 -18.75 -7.93 -0.48
N TRP A 328 -17.93 -7.48 0.48
CA TRP A 328 -18.17 -6.23 1.19
C TRP A 328 -18.09 -5.04 0.24
N ILE A 329 -17.04 -4.95 -0.58
CA ILE A 329 -16.82 -3.86 -1.55
C ILE A 329 -17.99 -3.77 -2.53
N LYS A 330 -18.41 -4.91 -3.09
CA LYS A 330 -19.59 -5.00 -3.97
C LYS A 330 -20.85 -4.52 -3.26
N THR A 331 -21.10 -4.97 -2.04
CA THR A 331 -22.28 -4.59 -1.27
C THR A 331 -22.28 -3.08 -0.99
N SER A 332 -21.14 -2.52 -0.60
CA SER A 332 -20.99 -1.09 -0.36
C SER A 332 -21.26 -0.27 -1.62
N TRP A 333 -20.69 -0.70 -2.75
CA TRP A 333 -20.91 -0.07 -4.05
C TRP A 333 -22.40 -0.05 -4.43
N LEU A 334 -23.04 -1.23 -4.46
CA LEU A 334 -24.45 -1.36 -4.82
C LEU A 334 -25.34 -0.56 -3.87
N GLY A 335 -25.10 -0.64 -2.56
CA GLY A 335 -25.84 0.13 -1.56
C GLY A 335 -25.76 1.64 -1.78
N CYS A 336 -24.59 2.13 -2.23
CA CYS A 336 -24.39 3.53 -2.55
C CYS A 336 -24.96 3.95 -3.90
N THR A 337 -25.10 3.06 -4.89
CA THR A 337 -25.54 3.41 -6.24
C THR A 337 -27.00 3.06 -6.55
N ASP A 338 -27.60 2.11 -5.84
CA ASP A 338 -28.95 1.61 -6.12
C ASP A 338 -30.04 2.56 -5.62
N ASN A 339 -29.71 3.44 -4.68
CA ASN A 339 -30.63 4.40 -4.05
C ASN A 339 -30.32 5.88 -4.38
N LEU A 340 -29.50 6.16 -5.40
CA LEU A 340 -29.21 7.55 -5.81
C LEU A 340 -30.35 8.12 -6.63
N VAL A 341 -31.34 8.69 -5.94
CA VAL A 341 -32.30 9.60 -6.55
C VAL A 341 -31.60 10.95 -6.77
N ILE A 342 -31.43 11.33 -8.04
CA ILE A 342 -30.90 12.64 -8.39
C ILE A 342 -32.03 13.65 -8.26
N TYR A 343 -32.00 14.47 -7.21
CA TYR A 343 -32.85 15.65 -7.08
C TYR A 343 -32.11 16.86 -7.65
N GLY A 344 -32.56 17.35 -8.80
CA GLY A 344 -32.03 18.53 -9.49
C GLY A 344 -32.96 18.95 -10.62
N PRO A 345 -32.86 20.19 -11.14
CA PRO A 345 -33.70 20.63 -12.24
C PRO A 345 -33.53 19.70 -13.45
N PRO A 346 -34.59 19.46 -14.24
CA PRO A 346 -34.49 18.65 -15.45
C PRO A 346 -33.33 19.17 -16.29
N GLN A 347 -32.44 18.29 -16.72
CA GLN A 347 -31.54 18.62 -17.82
C GLN A 347 -32.42 18.73 -19.06
N ASP A 348 -32.94 19.94 -19.30
CA ASP A 348 -33.60 20.24 -20.54
C ASP A 348 -32.62 19.95 -21.67
N SER A 349 -33.07 19.03 -22.51
CA SER A 349 -32.52 18.73 -23.82
C SER A 349 -32.04 20.02 -24.46
N VAL A 350 -30.72 20.16 -24.62
CA VAL A 350 -30.16 20.96 -25.70
C VAL A 350 -30.66 20.30 -26.97
N ARG A 351 -31.85 20.73 -27.42
CA ARG A 351 -32.31 20.50 -28.77
C ARG A 351 -31.26 21.16 -29.65
N SER A 352 -30.51 20.32 -30.36
CA SER A 352 -29.86 20.68 -31.61
C SER A 352 -30.89 21.35 -32.51
N GLY A 353 -30.80 22.68 -32.60
CA GLY A 353 -31.49 23.50 -33.59
C GLY A 353 -30.45 24.02 -34.56
N ILE A 354 -30.63 23.65 -35.81
CA ILE A 354 -29.97 24.17 -37.02
C ILE A 354 -30.14 25.69 -37.09
#